data_AF-A0A293LRZ3-F1
#
_entry.id   AF-A0A293LRZ3-F1
#
_cell.length_a   1.000
_cell.length_b   1.000
_cell.length_c   1.000
_cell.angle_alpha   90.00
_cell.angle_beta   90.00
_cell.angle_gamma   90.00
#
_symmetry.space_group_name_H-M   'P 1'
#
loop_
_entity.id
_entity.type
_entity.pdbx_description
1 polymer ?
#
loop_
_entity_poly.entity_id
_entity_poly.type
_entity_poly.pdbx_seq_one_letter_code
_entity_poly.pdbx_strand_id
1 'polypeptide(L)'
;MSICRSITKLKVFTLQSVCKVTRGVRGHFISTSPACHKQIQNDYIVMTSDGSTVVCWHPEREFPYEHTMPLPVIEPRLREGDSVLKLQLRLDSLKQGYKNERLEVEKLCKLTYTTKHRWYPSSNEKYKDPNPPVDREGL
;
A
#
# COMPACT_ATOMS: atom_id res chain seq x y z
N MET A 1 -52.22 35.33 21.34
CA MET A 1 -51.12 36.03 22.02
C MET A 1 -49.81 35.52 21.43
N SER A 2 -48.93 36.42 21.03
CA SER A 2 -47.77 36.12 20.18
C SER A 2 -46.53 35.81 21.02
N ILE A 3 -45.82 34.72 20.74
CA ILE A 3 -44.48 34.46 21.29
C ILE A 3 -43.54 34.10 20.15
N CYS A 4 -42.98 35.13 19.52
CA CYS A 4 -41.80 34.98 18.69
C CYS A 4 -40.59 34.66 19.59
N ARG A 5 -39.79 33.66 19.23
CA ARG A 5 -38.38 33.60 19.65
C ARG A 5 -37.50 33.44 18.42
N SER A 6 -36.67 34.46 18.21
CA SER A 6 -35.86 34.64 17.01
C SER A 6 -34.69 33.66 16.99
N ILE A 7 -34.57 32.88 15.91
CA ILE A 7 -33.36 32.11 15.63
C ILE A 7 -32.32 33.09 15.09
N THR A 8 -31.33 33.44 15.92
CA THR A 8 -30.26 34.37 15.55
C THR A 8 -29.41 33.81 14.42
N LYS A 9 -29.29 34.59 13.34
CA LYS A 9 -28.60 34.20 12.11
C LYS A 9 -27.12 33.87 12.31
N LEU A 10 -26.68 32.87 11.54
CA LEU A 10 -25.27 32.55 11.27
C LEU A 10 -24.46 33.81 10.93
N LYS A 11 -23.28 33.94 11.56
CA LYS A 11 -22.17 34.77 11.06
C LYS A 11 -20.96 33.88 10.80
N VAL A 12 -20.97 33.21 9.65
CA VAL A 12 -19.74 32.67 9.07
C VAL A 12 -18.91 33.87 8.65
N PHE A 13 -17.79 34.09 9.35
CA PHE A 13 -16.87 35.19 9.04
C PHE A 13 -16.08 34.83 7.78
N THR A 14 -16.61 35.22 6.62
CA THR A 14 -15.88 35.14 5.35
C THR A 14 -14.72 36.14 5.40
N LEU A 15 -13.51 35.64 5.66
CA LEU A 15 -12.28 36.42 5.48
C LEU A 15 -12.13 36.71 3.98
N GLN A 16 -12.61 37.88 3.56
CA GLN A 16 -12.41 38.36 2.21
C GLN A 16 -10.93 38.63 1.99
N SER A 17 -10.38 37.97 0.97
CA SER A 17 -9.04 38.22 0.46
C SER A 17 -8.83 39.70 0.16
N VAL A 18 -7.86 40.32 0.82
CA VAL A 18 -7.27 41.60 0.42
C VAL A 18 -5.80 41.35 0.06
N CYS A 19 -5.57 40.51 -0.95
CA CYS A 19 -4.27 40.38 -1.58
C CYS A 19 -3.91 41.68 -2.31
N LYS A 20 -3.22 42.58 -1.63
CA LYS A 20 -2.64 43.80 -2.22
C LYS A 20 -1.64 43.39 -3.32
N VAL A 21 -1.97 43.69 -4.57
CA VAL A 21 -1.07 43.47 -5.71
C VAL A 21 0.05 44.52 -5.68
N THR A 22 1.15 44.21 -4.99
CA THR A 22 2.41 44.94 -5.14
C THR A 22 3.19 44.40 -6.34
N ARG A 23 3.59 45.29 -7.25
CA ARG A 23 4.26 44.92 -8.49
C ARG A 23 5.74 44.59 -8.24
N GLY A 24 6.18 43.45 -8.78
CA GLY A 24 7.55 43.28 -9.28
C GLY A 24 8.54 42.53 -8.37
N VAL A 25 8.73 41.24 -8.65
CA VAL A 25 9.99 40.71 -9.20
C VAL A 25 9.62 39.62 -10.22
N ARG A 26 10.22 39.60 -11.41
CA ARG A 26 10.04 38.49 -12.38
C ARG A 26 10.93 37.30 -12.02
N GLY A 27 10.53 36.53 -11.01
CA GLY A 27 11.13 35.22 -10.75
C GLY A 27 10.96 34.30 -11.97
N HIS A 28 12.07 33.81 -12.53
CA HIS A 28 12.03 32.82 -13.61
C HIS A 28 11.65 31.45 -13.02
N PHE A 29 10.39 31.06 -13.15
CA PHE A 29 9.95 29.68 -12.92
C PHE A 29 10.50 28.77 -14.02
N ILE A 30 11.70 28.23 -13.82
CA ILE A 30 12.25 27.17 -14.66
C ILE A 30 11.70 25.83 -14.14
N SER A 31 10.51 25.47 -14.61
CA SER A 31 9.97 24.12 -14.46
C SER A 31 10.17 23.37 -15.78
N THR A 32 11.21 22.54 -15.84
CA THR A 32 11.55 21.73 -17.01
C THR A 32 11.11 20.27 -16.81
N SER A 33 9.80 20.03 -16.87
CA SER A 33 9.24 18.67 -17.01
C SER A 33 7.87 18.69 -17.71
N PRO A 34 7.79 18.36 -19.02
CA PRO A 34 6.53 18.04 -19.68
C PRO A 34 6.15 16.57 -19.45
N ALA A 35 4.85 16.32 -19.20
CA ALA A 35 4.25 15.05 -18.75
C ALA A 35 4.60 14.65 -17.29
N CYS A 36 3.70 14.07 -16.48
CA CYS A 36 2.38 13.49 -16.77
C CYS A 36 1.38 13.72 -15.61
N HIS A 37 0.08 13.72 -15.93
CA HIS A 37 -1.07 13.56 -15.01
C HIS A 37 -1.40 14.71 -14.00
N LYS A 38 -2.27 15.64 -14.42
CA LYS A 38 -3.33 16.17 -13.53
C LYS A 38 -4.28 14.98 -13.22
N GLN A 39 -4.79 14.72 -12.01
CA GLN A 39 -4.95 15.51 -10.77
C GLN A 39 -5.17 14.48 -9.61
N ILE A 40 -4.91 14.65 -8.31
CA ILE A 40 -5.26 15.65 -7.27
C ILE A 40 -4.19 15.56 -6.13
N GLN A 41 -3.55 16.66 -5.71
CA GLN A 41 -3.64 17.40 -4.41
C GLN A 41 -3.37 16.53 -3.13
N ASN A 42 -2.50 16.88 -2.18
CA ASN A 42 -2.33 18.16 -1.47
C ASN A 42 -0.85 18.51 -1.11
N ASP A 43 0.12 18.17 -1.96
CA ASP A 43 1.52 18.47 -1.66
C ASP A 43 1.84 19.94 -1.97
N TYR A 44 2.33 20.68 -0.97
CA TYR A 44 2.68 22.10 -1.11
C TYR A 44 4.18 22.31 -0.89
N ILE A 45 4.83 22.97 -1.85
CA ILE A 45 6.20 23.45 -1.71
C ILE A 45 6.13 24.97 -1.65
N VAL A 46 6.59 25.55 -0.54
CA VAL A 46 6.51 26.98 -0.23
C VAL A 46 7.90 27.48 0.13
N MET A 47 8.26 28.66 -0.35
CA MET A 47 9.46 29.35 0.12
C MET A 47 9.09 30.35 1.21
N THR A 48 9.91 30.45 2.25
CA THR A 48 9.79 31.51 3.27
C THR A 48 9.96 32.88 2.62
N SER A 49 9.39 33.94 3.23
CA SER A 49 9.48 35.33 2.76
C SER A 49 10.89 35.78 2.38
N ASP A 50 11.88 35.25 3.10
CA ASP A 50 13.28 35.65 3.02
C ASP A 50 14.05 34.85 1.95
N GLY A 51 13.38 33.90 1.29
CA GLY A 51 13.94 33.03 0.24
C GLY A 51 15.00 32.02 0.72
N SER A 52 15.35 32.03 2.00
CA SER A 52 16.44 31.25 2.59
C SER A 52 16.11 29.76 2.82
N THR A 53 14.83 29.42 2.95
CA THR A 53 14.37 28.06 3.23
C THR A 53 13.19 27.66 2.35
N VAL A 54 13.19 26.39 1.95
CA VAL A 54 12.10 25.72 1.23
C VAL A 54 11.39 24.78 2.20
N VAL A 55 10.07 24.93 2.32
CA VAL A 55 9.20 24.15 3.21
C VAL A 55 8.31 23.27 2.35
N CYS A 56 8.26 21.97 2.68
CA CYS A 56 7.43 21.00 1.97
C CYS A 56 6.38 20.42 2.93
N TRP A 57 5.11 20.46 2.52
CA TRP A 57 4.00 19.77 3.17
C TRP A 57 3.58 18.59 2.30
N HIS A 58 3.66 17.37 2.84
CA HIS A 58 3.34 16.12 2.14
C HIS A 58 2.52 15.19 3.05
N PRO A 59 1.19 15.36 3.11
CA PRO A 59 0.34 14.52 3.95
C PRO A 59 0.25 13.09 3.38
N GLU A 60 0.12 12.09 4.26
CA GLU A 60 -0.17 10.72 3.83
C GLU A 60 -1.55 10.67 3.14
N ARG A 61 -1.67 9.78 2.14
CA ARG A 61 -2.85 9.71 1.27
C ARG A 61 -3.62 8.41 1.53
N GLU A 62 -4.88 8.55 1.92
CA GLU A 62 -5.79 7.41 2.06
C GLU A 62 -6.17 6.82 0.70
N PHE A 63 -6.35 5.50 0.65
CA PHE A 63 -6.76 4.80 -0.56
C PHE A 63 -8.29 4.87 -0.73
N PRO A 64 -8.83 5.42 -1.84
CA PRO A 64 -10.26 5.60 -2.00
C PRO A 64 -11.00 4.28 -2.17
N TYR A 65 -12.15 4.14 -1.51
CA TYR A 65 -12.95 2.91 -1.50
C TYR A 65 -13.37 2.44 -2.91
N GLU A 66 -13.67 3.38 -3.82
CA GLU A 66 -14.07 3.12 -5.21
C GLU A 66 -13.01 2.36 -6.03
N HIS A 67 -11.74 2.41 -5.62
CA HIS A 67 -10.63 1.69 -6.26
C HIS A 67 -10.32 0.35 -5.57
N THR A 68 -11.06 -0.03 -4.52
CA THR A 68 -10.93 -1.34 -3.89
C THR A 68 -11.71 -2.40 -4.67
N MET A 69 -11.22 -3.64 -4.65
CA MET A 69 -12.01 -4.80 -5.10
C MET A 69 -12.62 -5.48 -3.87
N PRO A 70 -13.88 -5.97 -3.94
CA PRO A 70 -14.46 -6.76 -2.87
C PRO A 70 -13.64 -8.05 -2.68
N LEU A 71 -13.48 -8.48 -1.43
CA LEU A 71 -12.86 -9.76 -1.14
C LEU A 71 -13.68 -10.89 -1.78
N PRO A 72 -13.06 -11.84 -2.50
CA PRO A 72 -13.78 -12.96 -3.08
C PRO A 72 -14.39 -13.82 -1.97
N VAL A 73 -15.67 -14.15 -2.10
CA VAL A 73 -16.32 -15.12 -1.21
C VAL A 73 -15.75 -16.50 -1.52
N ILE A 74 -14.72 -16.88 -0.78
CA ILE A 74 -14.22 -18.26 -0.78
C ILE A 74 -15.23 -19.07 0.01
N GLU A 75 -16.29 -19.55 -0.65
CA GLU A 75 -17.06 -20.66 -0.10
C GLU A 75 -16.06 -21.78 0.24
N PRO A 76 -16.04 -22.29 1.48
CA PRO A 76 -15.21 -23.44 1.78
C PRO A 76 -15.67 -24.56 0.84
N ARG A 77 -14.75 -25.16 0.06
CA ARG A 77 -15.06 -26.33 -0.79
C ARG A 77 -15.68 -27.48 -0.01
N LEU A 78 -15.55 -27.45 1.31
CA LEU A 78 -16.43 -28.07 2.28
C LEU A 78 -17.80 -27.36 2.31
N ARG A 79 -18.57 -27.42 1.21
CA ARG A 79 -20.01 -27.66 1.42
C ARG A 79 -20.07 -29.03 2.04
N GLU A 80 -20.48 -29.02 3.30
CA GLU A 80 -20.36 -30.12 4.26
C GLU A 80 -20.72 -31.44 3.57
N GLY A 81 -19.75 -32.35 3.40
CA GLY A 81 -20.09 -33.67 2.90
C GLY A 81 -21.04 -34.34 3.88
N ASP A 82 -22.09 -35.01 3.37
CA ASP A 82 -23.19 -35.60 4.14
C ASP A 82 -22.77 -36.68 5.18
N SER A 83 -21.47 -36.91 5.33
CA SER A 83 -20.87 -37.77 6.34
C SER A 83 -20.91 -37.15 7.74
N VAL A 84 -21.74 -37.75 8.61
CA VAL A 84 -21.87 -37.44 10.05
C VAL A 84 -20.52 -37.29 10.78
N LEU A 85 -19.50 -38.06 10.38
CA LEU A 85 -18.20 -38.13 11.05
C LEU A 85 -17.18 -37.06 10.58
N LYS A 86 -17.53 -36.16 9.64
CA LYS A 86 -16.64 -35.11 9.07
C LYS A 86 -15.27 -35.65 8.61
N LEU A 87 -15.21 -36.90 8.14
CA LEU A 87 -13.98 -37.63 7.76
C LEU A 87 -13.30 -37.12 6.47
N GLN A 88 -13.66 -35.93 5.98
CA GLN A 88 -13.03 -35.28 4.83
C GLN A 88 -11.64 -34.70 5.17
N LEU A 89 -10.82 -35.46 5.91
CA LEU A 89 -9.40 -35.21 6.08
C LEU A 89 -8.73 -35.39 4.72
N ARG A 90 -8.60 -34.26 4.01
CA ARG A 90 -8.03 -34.04 2.68
C ARG A 90 -7.33 -35.26 2.08
N LEU A 91 -8.03 -35.92 1.15
CA LEU A 91 -7.43 -36.90 0.23
C LEU A 91 -6.20 -36.34 -0.48
N ASP A 92 -6.10 -35.01 -0.65
CA ASP A 92 -4.93 -34.34 -1.21
C ASP A 92 -3.69 -34.42 -0.32
N SER A 93 -3.84 -34.50 1.01
CA SER A 93 -2.75 -34.80 1.95
C SER A 93 -2.29 -36.26 1.84
N LEU A 94 -3.21 -37.19 1.52
CA LEU A 94 -2.90 -38.62 1.35
C LEU A 94 -2.32 -38.94 -0.05
N LYS A 95 -2.64 -38.12 -1.07
CA LYS A 95 -2.00 -38.15 -2.40
C LYS A 95 -0.56 -37.63 -2.39
N GLN A 96 -0.02 -37.26 -1.23
CA GLN A 96 1.40 -36.97 -0.98
C GLN A 96 2.25 -38.26 -0.99
N GLY A 97 2.03 -39.14 -1.97
CA GLY A 97 2.81 -40.37 -2.16
C GLY A 97 4.25 -40.08 -2.58
N TYR A 98 5.03 -41.14 -2.84
CA TYR A 98 6.44 -41.04 -3.23
C TYR A 98 6.62 -40.11 -4.46
N LYS A 99 7.22 -38.94 -4.23
CA LYS A 99 7.56 -37.97 -5.28
C LYS A 99 9.05 -38.08 -5.52
N ASN A 100 9.44 -38.33 -6.77
CA ASN A 100 10.83 -38.23 -7.19
C ASN A 100 11.30 -36.78 -6.99
N GLU A 101 12.50 -36.56 -6.44
CA GLU A 101 13.07 -35.22 -6.16
C GLU A 101 12.92 -34.25 -7.34
N ARG A 102 13.19 -34.73 -8.55
CA ARG A 102 13.02 -33.97 -9.80
C ARG A 102 11.60 -33.45 -10.01
N LEU A 103 10.58 -34.27 -9.72
CA LEU A 103 9.17 -33.88 -9.85
C LEU A 103 8.77 -32.86 -8.78
N GLU A 104 9.45 -32.83 -7.64
CA GLU A 104 9.26 -31.79 -6.62
C GLU A 104 9.90 -30.48 -7.05
N VAL A 105 11.16 -30.51 -7.49
CA VAL A 105 11.86 -29.34 -8.05
C VAL A 105 11.09 -28.73 -9.22
N GLU A 106 10.60 -29.53 -10.16
CA GLU A 106 9.80 -29.03 -11.29
C GLU A 106 8.46 -28.40 -10.86
N LYS A 107 7.82 -28.89 -9.78
CA LYS A 107 6.62 -28.27 -9.18
C LYS A 107 6.97 -26.95 -8.49
N LEU A 108 8.05 -26.92 -7.70
CA LEU A 108 8.52 -25.72 -7.00
C LEU A 108 8.89 -24.59 -7.97
N CYS A 109 9.58 -24.92 -9.07
CA CYS A 109 9.87 -23.97 -10.15
C CYS A 109 8.60 -23.33 -10.72
N LYS A 110 7.57 -24.16 -11.00
CA LYS A 110 6.29 -23.70 -11.58
C LYS A 110 5.46 -22.86 -10.60
N LEU A 111 5.47 -23.18 -9.31
CA LEU A 111 4.73 -22.44 -8.28
C LEU A 111 5.36 -21.08 -7.94
N THR A 112 6.69 -21.01 -7.96
CA THR A 112 7.45 -19.82 -7.54
C THR A 112 7.99 -18.99 -8.71
N TYR A 113 7.79 -19.45 -9.95
CA TYR A 113 8.39 -18.89 -11.17
C TYR A 113 9.93 -18.76 -11.09
N THR A 114 10.60 -19.73 -10.46
CA THR A 114 12.06 -19.77 -10.30
C THR A 114 12.73 -20.86 -11.14
N THR A 115 14.06 -20.82 -11.23
CA THR A 115 14.87 -21.82 -11.95
C THR A 115 15.21 -23.02 -11.07
N LYS A 116 15.39 -24.19 -11.68
CA LYS A 116 15.71 -25.46 -10.98
C LYS A 116 16.98 -25.39 -10.11
N HIS A 117 17.94 -24.55 -10.48
CA HIS A 117 19.25 -24.48 -9.83
C HIS A 117 19.19 -23.93 -8.40
N ARG A 118 18.13 -23.18 -8.05
CA ARG A 118 17.85 -22.73 -6.68
C ARG A 118 17.50 -23.88 -5.72
N TRP A 119 16.96 -24.98 -6.25
CA TRP A 119 16.35 -26.05 -5.45
C TRP A 119 17.25 -27.29 -5.28
N TYR A 120 18.44 -27.29 -5.90
CA TYR A 120 19.47 -28.27 -5.61
C TYR A 120 20.34 -27.79 -4.42
N PRO A 121 20.75 -28.68 -3.51
CA PRO A 121 21.55 -28.30 -2.35
C PRO A 121 22.91 -27.72 -2.78
N SER A 122 23.33 -26.63 -2.15
CA SER A 122 24.62 -26.00 -2.42
C SER A 122 25.62 -26.28 -1.29
N SER A 123 26.87 -26.59 -1.64
CA SER A 123 27.96 -26.74 -0.66
C SER A 123 28.19 -25.47 0.15
N ASN A 124 27.89 -24.30 -0.42
CA ASN A 124 28.14 -22.99 0.20
C ASN A 124 27.25 -22.73 1.41
N GLU A 125 26.13 -23.44 1.56
CA GLU A 125 25.23 -23.27 2.70
C GLU A 125 25.86 -23.70 4.03
N LYS A 126 26.89 -24.55 3.98
CA LYS A 126 27.68 -25.00 5.13
C LYS A 126 28.56 -23.90 5.73
N TYR A 127 28.82 -22.83 4.98
CA TYR A 127 29.66 -21.69 5.38
C TYR A 127 28.84 -20.43 5.69
N LYS A 128 27.51 -20.55 5.79
CA LYS A 128 26.65 -19.45 6.24
C LYS A 128 26.78 -19.32 7.76
N ASP A 129 27.01 -18.12 8.26
CA ASP A 129 27.00 -17.85 9.69
C ASP A 129 25.60 -18.17 10.26
N PRO A 130 25.49 -19.00 11.31
CA PRO A 130 24.19 -19.37 11.88
C PRO A 130 23.54 -18.22 12.65
N ASN A 131 24.36 -17.34 13.23
CA ASN A 131 23.96 -16.18 14.02
C ASN A 131 24.58 -14.90 13.40
N PRO A 132 24.08 -14.42 12.25
CA PRO A 132 24.53 -13.15 11.70
C PRO A 132 24.14 -11.99 12.63
N PRO A 133 24.89 -10.86 12.62
CA PRO A 133 24.52 -9.69 13.41
C PRO A 133 23.17 -9.13 12.94
N VAL A 134 22.31 -8.77 13.88
CA VAL A 134 20.99 -8.19 13.61
C VAL A 134 21.14 -6.67 13.47
N ASP A 135 20.80 -6.11 12.31
CA ASP A 135 20.96 -4.68 11.99
C ASP A 135 20.07 -3.75 12.84
N ARG A 136 18.97 -4.28 13.41
CA ARG A 136 18.05 -3.55 14.28
C ARG A 136 17.90 -4.25 15.63
N GLU A 137 18.53 -3.66 16.64
CA GLU A 137 18.45 -4.10 18.04
C GLU A 137 16.99 -4.10 18.54
N GLY A 138 16.33 -5.27 18.60
CA GLY A 138 15.00 -5.44 19.20
C GLY A 138 13.86 -5.97 18.30
N LEU A 139 14.17 -6.78 17.29
CA LEU A 139 13.20 -7.52 16.45
C LEU A 139 13.45 -9.03 16.50
#